data_AF-A0A227JID8-F1
#
_entry.id   AF-A0A227JID8-F1
#
_cell.length_a   1.000
_cell.length_b   1.000
_cell.length_c   1.000
_cell.angle_alpha   90.00
_cell.angle_beta   90.00
_cell.angle_gamma   90.00
#
_symmetry.space_group_name_H-M   'P 1'
#
loop_
_entity.id
_entity.type
_entity.pdbx_description
1 polymer ?
#
loop_
_entity_poly.entity_id
_entity_poly.type
_entity_poly.pdbx_seq_one_letter_code
_entity_poly.pdbx_strand_id
1 'polypeptide(L)'
;MSNPWYGERNKTQMQVVKDTITRVVKELENFKTGPDKKSRVALLTYNAYNAKFDKGAGRVKLYDYASEFSHTEASFESIVDKMFDKSVVEQKPHYASDYNKSQDIPLTDKYQEFIDILNSNKVMPARGGGTQSWLGLIAAAKEADKVKKEDRNPEQVFIILSDGADTDVQFPMGLNRNRSYRDKYDVVTKYYVDQYDGRTYYYQVYDKFLKSLVGEHGLCESLKKRISSKENKFQSEHAKLEGEKTKVTMGVIGVNYNVQKDDGFGECVGEKNIYHAKNGKDVYKYILNLINEETGRLKD
;
A
#
# COMPACT_ATOMS: atom_id res chain seq x y z
N MET A 1 -9.48 7.05 6.67
CA MET A 1 -10.75 6.26 6.73
C MET A 1 -11.57 6.47 8.00
N SER A 2 -11.61 7.68 8.58
CA SER A 2 -12.39 7.97 9.80
C SER A 2 -13.84 8.40 9.53
N ASN A 3 -14.16 8.72 8.27
CA ASN A 3 -15.46 9.30 7.93
C ASN A 3 -16.58 8.24 7.93
N PRO A 4 -17.80 8.61 8.35
CA PRO A 4 -19.00 7.80 8.12
C PRO A 4 -19.17 7.51 6.62
N TRP A 5 -19.60 6.30 6.27
CA TRP A 5 -19.87 5.94 4.89
C TRP A 5 -21.38 6.00 4.61
N TYR A 6 -21.81 7.01 3.84
CA TYR A 6 -23.21 7.22 3.47
C TYR A 6 -23.78 6.02 2.70
N GLY A 7 -24.51 5.15 3.40
CA GLY A 7 -25.01 3.86 2.89
C GLY A 7 -24.78 2.68 3.84
N GLU A 8 -23.83 2.81 4.76
CA GLU A 8 -23.49 1.80 5.77
C GLU A 8 -23.95 2.31 7.14
N ARG A 9 -25.09 1.80 7.63
CA ARG A 9 -25.79 2.30 8.83
C ARG A 9 -24.84 2.43 10.02
N ASN A 10 -24.54 3.68 10.42
CA ASN A 10 -23.71 4.06 11.58
C ASN A 10 -22.29 3.48 11.59
N LYS A 11 -21.69 3.21 10.42
CA LYS A 11 -20.31 2.73 10.32
C LYS A 11 -19.40 3.72 9.62
N THR A 12 -18.16 3.81 10.11
CA THR A 12 -17.07 4.49 9.41
C THR A 12 -16.53 3.63 8.27
N GLN A 13 -15.86 4.25 7.30
CA GLN A 13 -15.15 3.54 6.24
C GLN A 13 -14.21 2.45 6.79
N MET A 14 -13.44 2.76 7.83
CA MET A 14 -12.55 1.78 8.47
C MET A 14 -13.31 0.58 9.03
N GLN A 15 -14.44 0.79 9.70
CA GLN A 15 -15.25 -0.32 10.24
C GLN A 15 -15.76 -1.22 9.12
N VAL A 16 -16.25 -0.63 8.03
CA VAL A 16 -16.72 -1.37 6.85
C VAL A 16 -15.58 -2.18 6.19
N VAL A 17 -14.40 -1.58 6.07
CA VAL A 17 -13.20 -2.24 5.55
C VAL A 17 -12.78 -3.41 6.44
N LYS A 18 -12.74 -3.21 7.77
CA LYS A 18 -12.41 -4.28 8.73
C LYS A 18 -13.40 -5.44 8.67
N ASP A 19 -14.70 -5.16 8.63
CA ASP A 19 -15.75 -6.17 8.50
C ASP A 19 -15.58 -6.97 7.20
N THR A 20 -15.25 -6.27 6.11
CA THR A 20 -15.02 -6.86 4.79
C THR A 20 -13.80 -7.76 4.78
N ILE A 21 -12.65 -7.27 5.26
CA ILE A 21 -11.42 -8.06 5.35
C ILE A 21 -11.64 -9.26 6.27
N THR A 22 -12.33 -9.10 7.40
CA THR A 22 -12.69 -10.21 8.30
C THR A 22 -13.45 -11.29 7.55
N ARG A 23 -14.43 -10.91 6.72
CA ARG A 23 -15.17 -11.86 5.89
C ARG A 23 -14.28 -12.56 4.86
N VAL A 24 -13.44 -11.81 4.14
CA VAL A 24 -12.51 -12.39 3.15
C VAL A 24 -11.56 -13.38 3.82
N VAL A 25 -10.99 -13.06 4.98
CA VAL A 25 -10.08 -13.95 5.71
C VAL A 25 -10.77 -15.23 6.16
N LYS A 26 -12.02 -15.15 6.63
CA LYS A 26 -12.82 -16.34 6.95
C LYS A 26 -13.09 -17.21 5.72
N GLU A 27 -13.24 -16.63 4.55
CA GLU A 27 -13.39 -17.38 3.30
C GLU A 27 -12.08 -18.01 2.85
N LEU A 28 -10.95 -17.30 2.99
CA LEU A 28 -9.60 -17.85 2.76
C LEU A 28 -9.26 -19.03 3.68
N GLU A 29 -9.80 -19.07 4.90
CA GLU A 29 -9.65 -20.20 5.81
C GLU A 29 -10.31 -21.48 5.26
N ASN A 30 -11.44 -21.33 4.59
CA ASN A 30 -12.17 -22.43 3.96
C ASN A 30 -11.54 -22.83 2.61
N PHE A 31 -10.80 -21.92 1.97
CA PHE A 31 -10.11 -22.17 0.70
C PHE A 31 -8.81 -22.95 0.93
N LYS A 32 -8.93 -24.29 1.02
CA LYS A 32 -7.77 -25.18 1.16
C LYS A 32 -7.19 -25.51 -0.20
N THR A 33 -5.96 -25.08 -0.49
CA THR A 33 -5.18 -25.52 -1.68
C THR A 33 -4.56 -26.91 -1.48
N GLY A 34 -5.27 -27.79 -0.78
CA GLY A 34 -4.82 -29.10 -0.30
C GLY A 34 -4.82 -29.23 1.24
N PRO A 35 -4.68 -30.46 1.79
CA PRO A 35 -4.84 -30.75 3.22
C PRO A 35 -3.99 -29.89 4.16
N ASP A 36 -2.79 -29.49 3.73
CA ASP A 36 -1.79 -28.78 4.55
C ASP A 36 -1.33 -27.44 3.95
N LYS A 37 -2.02 -26.91 2.92
CA LYS A 37 -1.59 -25.71 2.20
C LYS A 37 -2.57 -24.56 2.39
N LYS A 38 -2.31 -23.75 3.43
CA LYS A 38 -3.07 -22.52 3.73
C LYS A 38 -2.57 -21.34 2.90
N SER A 39 -3.51 -20.48 2.52
CA SER A 39 -3.20 -19.11 2.10
C SER A 39 -2.66 -18.31 3.27
N ARG A 40 -2.01 -17.19 2.98
CA ARG A 40 -1.55 -16.25 4.00
C ARG A 40 -2.03 -14.86 3.68
N VAL A 41 -2.25 -14.08 4.72
CA VAL A 41 -2.73 -12.71 4.62
C VAL A 41 -1.86 -11.80 5.48
N ALA A 42 -1.59 -10.59 4.96
CA ALA A 42 -0.93 -9.51 5.67
C ALA A 42 -1.80 -8.26 5.54
N LEU A 43 -1.67 -7.33 6.49
CA LEU A 43 -2.23 -5.99 6.39
C LEU A 43 -1.12 -4.99 6.66
N LEU A 44 -0.80 -4.17 5.67
CA LEU A 44 0.25 -3.16 5.77
C LEU A 44 -0.43 -1.79 5.79
N THR A 45 -0.18 -1.02 6.83
CA THR A 45 -0.88 0.26 7.05
C THR A 45 -0.02 1.42 6.56
N TYR A 46 -0.69 2.44 6.04
CA TYR A 46 -0.02 3.66 5.60
C TYR A 46 -0.88 4.89 5.90
N ASN A 47 -0.21 5.99 6.16
CA ASN A 47 -0.72 7.35 6.22
C ASN A 47 0.44 8.26 5.75
N ALA A 48 0.80 9.30 6.49
CA ALA A 48 2.08 10.00 6.33
C ALA A 48 3.31 9.16 6.73
N TYR A 49 3.09 7.99 7.33
CA TYR A 49 4.11 7.01 7.73
C TYR A 49 3.56 5.60 7.54
N ASN A 50 4.47 4.63 7.42
CA ASN A 50 4.14 3.23 7.66
C ASN A 50 4.40 2.91 9.15
N ALA A 51 3.40 2.32 9.81
CA ALA A 51 3.39 2.14 11.26
C ALA A 51 3.57 0.66 11.60
N LYS A 52 4.65 0.31 12.32
CA LYS A 52 4.96 -1.09 12.68
C LYS A 52 5.05 -1.28 14.17
N PHE A 53 4.44 -2.34 14.67
CA PHE A 53 4.62 -2.74 16.06
C PHE A 53 6.00 -3.36 16.28
N ASP A 54 6.79 -2.75 17.15
CA ASP A 54 8.07 -3.28 17.58
C ASP A 54 7.90 -4.01 18.91
N LYS A 55 8.08 -5.34 18.88
CA LYS A 55 7.92 -6.19 20.08
C LYS A 55 8.95 -5.88 21.16
N GLY A 56 10.19 -5.55 20.78
CA GLY A 56 11.26 -5.26 21.74
C GLY A 56 11.05 -3.93 22.47
N ALA A 57 10.53 -2.92 21.77
CA ALA A 57 10.19 -1.63 22.34
C ALA A 57 8.79 -1.56 22.95
N GLY A 58 7.94 -2.58 22.73
CA GLY A 58 6.57 -2.63 23.22
C GLY A 58 5.65 -1.52 22.67
N ARG A 59 5.97 -0.96 21.49
CA ARG A 59 5.26 0.18 20.91
C ARG A 59 5.30 0.20 19.39
N VAL A 60 4.39 0.97 18.81
CA VAL A 60 4.41 1.28 17.37
C VAL A 60 5.53 2.27 17.06
N LYS A 61 6.29 1.97 16.01
CA LYS A 61 7.32 2.82 15.39
C LYS A 61 6.84 3.29 14.03
N LEU A 62 7.23 4.50 13.66
CA LEU A 62 6.85 5.14 12.39
C LEU A 62 8.05 5.13 11.46
N TYR A 63 7.81 4.84 10.18
CA TYR A 63 8.84 4.81 9.15
C TYR A 63 8.39 5.58 7.92
N ASP A 64 9.33 6.29 7.32
CA ASP A 64 9.18 6.94 6.02
C ASP A 64 10.27 6.41 5.09
N TYR A 65 9.87 5.61 4.10
CA TYR A 65 10.82 5.02 3.16
C TYR A 65 11.48 6.05 2.22
N ALA A 66 10.94 7.27 2.17
CA ALA A 66 11.48 8.41 1.45
C ALA A 66 12.15 9.43 2.39
N SER A 67 12.49 9.08 3.64
CA SER A 67 13.05 10.05 4.61
C SER A 67 14.36 10.72 4.19
N GLU A 68 15.13 10.08 3.31
CA GLU A 68 16.38 10.61 2.74
C GLU A 68 16.19 11.22 1.35
N PHE A 69 14.94 11.44 0.94
CA PHE A 69 14.62 12.01 -0.36
C PHE A 69 15.19 13.43 -0.46
N SER A 70 16.20 13.59 -1.31
CA SER A 70 16.92 14.85 -1.51
C SER A 70 16.44 15.63 -2.73
N HIS A 71 15.28 15.25 -3.29
CA HIS A 71 14.69 15.89 -4.46
C HIS A 71 15.58 15.84 -5.72
N THR A 72 16.33 14.75 -5.86
CA THR A 72 17.17 14.44 -7.01
C THR A 72 16.71 13.16 -7.70
N GLU A 73 17.04 12.99 -8.97
CA GLU A 73 16.80 11.75 -9.71
C GLU A 73 17.41 10.54 -9.01
N ALA A 74 18.68 10.66 -8.57
CA ALA A 74 19.36 9.63 -7.80
C ALA A 74 18.65 9.27 -6.48
N SER A 75 17.94 10.22 -5.85
CA SER A 75 17.17 9.93 -4.64
C SER A 75 15.88 9.17 -4.92
N PHE A 76 15.21 9.41 -6.05
CA PHE A 76 14.08 8.59 -6.49
C PHE A 76 14.52 7.17 -6.83
N GLU A 77 15.60 7.02 -7.62
CA GLU A 77 16.20 5.72 -7.96
C GLU A 77 16.57 4.97 -6.68
N SER A 78 17.23 5.63 -5.73
CA SER A 78 17.61 5.04 -4.44
C SER A 78 16.41 4.58 -3.61
N ILE A 79 15.25 5.25 -3.68
CA ILE A 79 14.02 4.78 -3.02
C ILE A 79 13.55 3.47 -3.63
N VAL A 80 13.52 3.37 -4.97
CA VAL A 80 13.05 2.18 -5.68
C VAL A 80 14.03 1.02 -5.58
N ASP A 81 15.30 1.24 -5.94
CA ASP A 81 16.33 0.20 -5.98
C ASP A 81 16.56 -0.44 -4.62
N LYS A 82 16.48 0.36 -3.56
CA LYS A 82 16.73 -0.10 -2.19
C LYS A 82 15.46 -0.42 -1.44
N MET A 83 14.27 -0.43 -2.05
CA MET A 83 13.02 -0.59 -1.30
C MET A 83 13.00 -1.86 -0.43
N PHE A 84 13.61 -2.94 -0.91
CA PHE A 84 13.70 -4.23 -0.22
C PHE A 84 14.76 -4.23 0.89
N ASP A 85 15.95 -3.71 0.60
CA ASP A 85 17.13 -3.85 1.47
C ASP A 85 17.36 -2.66 2.41
N LYS A 86 16.74 -1.51 2.14
CA LYS A 86 16.91 -0.29 2.93
C LYS A 86 16.35 -0.49 4.33
N SER A 87 17.25 -0.55 5.31
CA SER A 87 16.89 -0.27 6.70
C SER A 87 16.63 1.22 6.82
N VAL A 88 15.45 1.58 7.33
CA VAL A 88 15.04 2.98 7.50
C VAL A 88 14.97 3.29 8.98
N VAL A 89 15.51 4.45 9.35
CA VAL A 89 15.50 4.92 10.73
C VAL A 89 14.07 5.27 11.15
N GLU A 90 13.73 4.94 12.40
CA GLU A 90 12.47 5.33 13.01
C GLU A 90 12.30 6.85 12.97
N GLN A 91 11.13 7.30 12.50
CA GLN A 91 10.72 8.69 12.52
C GLN A 91 10.03 9.06 13.84
N LYS A 92 10.32 10.26 14.34
CA LYS A 92 9.75 10.80 15.58
C LYS A 92 9.06 12.14 15.32
N PRO A 93 7.97 12.16 14.54
CA PRO A 93 7.24 13.39 14.27
C PRO A 93 6.67 13.99 15.56
N HIS A 94 6.52 15.32 15.61
CA HIS A 94 6.02 16.04 16.77
C HIS A 94 4.66 15.51 17.26
N TYR A 95 3.76 15.15 16.34
CA TYR A 95 2.45 14.56 16.63
C TYR A 95 2.42 13.03 16.39
N ALA A 96 3.46 12.29 16.83
CA ALA A 96 3.56 10.84 16.62
C ALA A 96 2.31 10.05 17.09
N SER A 97 1.63 10.53 18.13
CA SER A 97 0.40 9.93 18.64
C SER A 97 -0.76 9.92 17.65
N ASP A 98 -0.73 10.77 16.63
CA ASP A 98 -1.80 10.88 15.64
C ASP A 98 -1.61 9.89 14.49
N TYR A 99 -0.36 9.49 14.23
CA TYR A 99 0.03 8.57 13.17
C TYR A 99 0.12 7.12 13.63
N ASN A 100 0.48 6.88 14.89
CA ASN A 100 0.73 5.55 15.45
C ASN A 100 -0.55 4.79 15.90
N LYS A 101 -1.70 5.14 15.33
CA LYS A 101 -3.02 4.54 15.65
C LYS A 101 -3.26 3.19 14.98
N SER A 102 -2.43 2.82 14.02
CA SER A 102 -2.49 1.52 13.36
C SER A 102 -1.13 0.85 13.43
N GLN A 103 -1.12 -0.47 13.23
CA GLN A 103 0.09 -1.24 13.03
C GLN A 103 -0.11 -2.26 11.91
N ASP A 104 0.99 -2.57 11.23
CA ASP A 104 1.06 -3.71 10.33
C ASP A 104 0.67 -5.01 11.06
N ILE A 105 -0.03 -5.89 10.35
CA ILE A 105 -0.22 -7.29 10.69
C ILE A 105 0.64 -8.10 9.71
N PRO A 106 1.77 -8.68 10.16
CA PRO A 106 2.66 -9.46 9.31
C PRO A 106 1.95 -10.62 8.63
N LEU A 107 2.54 -11.10 7.53
CA LEU A 107 2.03 -12.23 6.77
C LEU A 107 1.85 -13.46 7.66
N THR A 108 0.63 -14.00 7.71
CA THR A 108 0.27 -15.09 8.62
C THR A 108 -0.82 -15.97 8.04
N ASP A 109 -0.84 -17.24 8.46
CA ASP A 109 -1.94 -18.19 8.28
C ASP A 109 -2.76 -18.39 9.58
N LYS A 110 -2.41 -17.65 10.64
CA LYS A 110 -3.17 -17.60 11.89
C LYS A 110 -4.32 -16.61 11.76
N TYR A 111 -5.34 -17.03 11.01
CA TYR A 111 -6.47 -16.18 10.64
C TYR A 111 -7.22 -15.57 11.83
N GLN A 112 -7.41 -16.32 12.92
CA GLN A 112 -8.07 -15.77 14.11
C GLN A 112 -7.22 -14.68 14.77
N GLU A 113 -5.90 -14.88 14.93
CA GLU A 113 -4.99 -13.86 15.47
C GLU A 113 -4.98 -12.60 14.59
N PHE A 114 -4.99 -12.78 13.26
CA PHE A 114 -5.12 -11.68 12.31
C PHE A 114 -6.43 -10.90 12.51
N ILE A 115 -7.56 -11.59 12.57
CA ILE A 115 -8.90 -11.00 12.76
C ILE A 115 -9.00 -10.27 14.10
N ASP A 116 -8.42 -10.83 15.17
CA ASP A 116 -8.41 -10.23 16.50
C ASP A 116 -7.62 -8.91 16.50
N ILE A 117 -6.44 -8.89 15.87
CA ILE A 117 -5.65 -7.66 15.75
C ILE A 117 -6.37 -6.64 14.88
N LEU A 118 -6.89 -7.05 13.71
CA LEU A 118 -7.64 -6.21 12.78
C LEU A 118 -8.80 -5.51 13.48
N ASN A 119 -9.60 -6.23 14.25
CA ASN A 119 -10.80 -5.69 14.91
C ASN A 119 -10.52 -4.98 16.23
N SER A 120 -9.29 -5.08 16.76
CA SER A 120 -8.87 -4.34 17.96
C SER A 120 -8.60 -2.85 17.70
N ASN A 121 -8.27 -2.13 18.77
CA ASN A 121 -7.78 -0.75 18.72
C ASN A 121 -6.36 -0.61 18.13
N LYS A 122 -5.70 -1.72 17.75
CA LYS A 122 -4.37 -1.72 17.12
C LYS A 122 -4.41 -1.34 15.65
N VAL A 123 -5.59 -1.31 15.02
CA VAL A 123 -5.77 -0.90 13.63
C VAL A 123 -6.84 0.20 13.59
N MET A 124 -6.47 1.44 13.86
CA MET A 124 -7.39 2.58 13.81
C MET A 124 -6.93 3.59 12.76
N PRO A 125 -7.85 4.39 12.16
CA PRO A 125 -7.44 5.45 11.27
C PRO A 125 -6.55 6.44 12.03
N ALA A 126 -5.56 6.99 11.34
CA ALA A 126 -4.77 8.11 11.86
C ALA A 126 -5.69 9.29 12.19
N ARG A 127 -5.31 10.08 13.20
CA ARG A 127 -6.02 11.31 13.59
C ARG A 127 -5.49 12.55 12.88
N GLY A 128 -4.33 12.44 12.25
CA GLY A 128 -3.64 13.54 11.58
C GLY A 128 -2.95 13.12 10.29
N GLY A 129 -2.56 14.15 9.54
CA GLY A 129 -1.78 14.11 8.31
C GLY A 129 -2.47 13.49 7.11
N GLY A 130 -1.65 13.24 6.09
CA GLY A 130 -2.10 12.87 4.75
C GLY A 130 -1.92 11.41 4.40
N THR A 131 -2.17 11.12 3.12
CA THR A 131 -2.03 9.79 2.53
C THR A 131 -0.71 9.73 1.79
N GLN A 132 0.07 8.66 1.97
CA GLN A 132 1.28 8.42 1.20
C GLN A 132 1.31 6.95 0.77
N SER A 133 0.60 6.65 -0.30
CA SER A 133 0.34 5.29 -0.76
C SER A 133 1.59 4.52 -1.18
N TRP A 134 2.64 5.21 -1.63
CA TRP A 134 3.95 4.60 -1.90
C TRP A 134 4.54 3.91 -0.67
N LEU A 135 4.24 4.40 0.55
CA LEU A 135 4.67 3.73 1.78
C LEU A 135 3.98 2.38 1.95
N GLY A 136 2.68 2.30 1.61
CA GLY A 136 1.92 1.05 1.62
C GLY A 136 2.44 0.06 0.58
N LEU A 137 2.73 0.53 -0.64
CA LEU A 137 3.32 -0.29 -1.70
C LEU A 137 4.69 -0.85 -1.29
N ILE A 138 5.60 -0.02 -0.80
CA ILE A 138 6.92 -0.45 -0.34
C ILE A 138 6.80 -1.40 0.87
N ALA A 139 5.92 -1.11 1.83
CA ALA A 139 5.70 -1.98 2.98
C ALA A 139 5.22 -3.37 2.55
N ALA A 140 4.26 -3.43 1.62
CA ALA A 140 3.75 -4.68 1.07
C ALA A 140 4.83 -5.43 0.28
N ALA A 141 5.62 -4.73 -0.54
CA ALA A 141 6.76 -5.32 -1.26
C ALA A 141 7.73 -6.01 -0.30
N LYS A 142 8.12 -5.29 0.77
CA LYS A 142 9.05 -5.80 1.79
C LYS A 142 8.47 -7.00 2.54
N GLU A 143 7.18 -7.00 2.82
CA GLU A 143 6.55 -8.12 3.51
C GLU A 143 6.51 -9.37 2.63
N ALA A 144 6.15 -9.22 1.35
CA ALA A 144 6.15 -10.31 0.37
C ALA A 144 7.58 -10.83 0.06
N ASP A 145 8.59 -9.96 0.08
CA ASP A 145 9.98 -10.35 -0.22
C ASP A 145 10.57 -11.28 0.85
N LYS A 146 10.13 -11.19 2.11
CA LYS A 146 10.62 -12.02 3.22
C LYS A 146 10.20 -13.49 3.15
N VAL A 147 9.20 -13.81 2.33
CA VAL A 147 8.62 -15.15 2.29
C VAL A 147 9.65 -16.15 1.77
N LYS A 148 9.81 -17.28 2.45
CA LYS A 148 10.71 -18.35 2.02
C LYS A 148 10.10 -19.16 0.87
N LYS A 149 10.91 -19.93 0.16
CA LYS A 149 10.46 -20.71 -1.00
C LYS A 149 9.33 -21.68 -0.64
N GLU A 150 9.50 -22.44 0.42
CA GLU A 150 8.56 -23.45 0.95
C GLU A 150 7.18 -22.87 1.31
N ASP A 151 7.15 -21.56 1.53
CA ASP A 151 6.01 -20.79 2.00
C ASP A 151 5.38 -19.89 0.93
N ARG A 152 6.10 -19.66 -0.18
CA ARG A 152 5.65 -18.74 -1.24
C ARG A 152 4.61 -19.43 -2.10
N ASN A 153 3.41 -18.84 -2.15
CA ASN A 153 2.38 -19.21 -3.10
C ASN A 153 2.75 -18.74 -4.52
N PRO A 154 2.37 -19.51 -5.55
CA PRO A 154 2.60 -19.13 -6.95
C PRO A 154 1.84 -17.85 -7.30
N GLU A 155 0.66 -17.64 -6.71
CA GLU A 155 -0.12 -16.41 -6.86
C GLU A 155 0.10 -15.47 -5.67
N GLN A 156 0.40 -14.20 -5.95
CA GLN A 156 0.57 -13.13 -4.97
C GLN A 156 -0.31 -11.93 -5.35
N VAL A 157 -1.28 -11.58 -4.49
CA VAL A 157 -2.24 -10.50 -4.75
C VAL A 157 -1.98 -9.32 -3.81
N PHE A 158 -1.74 -8.15 -4.40
CA PHE A 158 -1.56 -6.88 -3.68
C PHE A 158 -2.80 -6.01 -3.88
N ILE A 159 -3.49 -5.70 -2.78
CA ILE A 159 -4.71 -4.89 -2.81
C ILE A 159 -4.48 -3.63 -2.01
N ILE A 160 -4.55 -2.48 -2.66
CA ILE A 160 -4.42 -1.17 -2.04
C ILE A 160 -5.82 -0.64 -1.75
N LEU A 161 -6.08 -0.25 -0.51
CA LEU A 161 -7.36 0.35 -0.09
C LEU A 161 -7.10 1.80 0.32
N SER A 162 -7.64 2.76 -0.43
CA SER A 162 -7.42 4.20 -0.15
C SER A 162 -8.73 4.97 -0.04
N ASP A 163 -8.84 5.89 0.92
CA ASP A 163 -9.98 6.82 1.03
C ASP A 163 -9.66 8.26 0.60
N GLY A 164 -8.51 8.48 -0.01
CA GLY A 164 -8.13 9.79 -0.53
C GLY A 164 -6.90 9.73 -1.43
N ALA A 165 -6.63 10.88 -2.06
CA ALA A 165 -5.40 11.11 -2.81
C ALA A 165 -4.21 11.22 -1.86
N ASP A 166 -3.02 10.95 -2.41
CA ASP A 166 -1.78 11.22 -1.70
C ASP A 166 -1.60 12.71 -1.42
N THR A 167 -1.02 13.02 -0.26
CA THR A 167 -0.61 14.38 0.06
C THR A 167 0.62 14.78 -0.73
N ASP A 168 0.65 16.06 -1.06
CA ASP A 168 1.76 16.72 -1.71
C ASP A 168 3.09 16.51 -0.97
N VAL A 169 4.14 16.22 -1.74
CA VAL A 169 5.52 16.26 -1.25
C VAL A 169 6.12 17.62 -1.60
N GLN A 170 6.66 18.33 -0.62
CA GLN A 170 7.21 19.67 -0.84
C GLN A 170 8.43 19.60 -1.78
N PHE A 171 8.47 20.52 -2.75
CA PHE A 171 9.63 20.74 -3.61
C PHE A 171 10.47 21.89 -3.05
N PRO A 172 11.80 21.73 -2.92
CA PRO A 172 12.64 22.73 -2.28
C PRO A 172 12.78 23.96 -3.19
N MET A 173 12.70 25.15 -2.59
CA MET A 173 12.84 26.42 -3.31
C MET A 173 14.17 26.53 -4.08
N GLY A 174 15.23 25.84 -3.67
CA GLY A 174 16.54 25.88 -4.35
C GLY A 174 16.60 25.20 -5.72
N LEU A 175 15.64 24.33 -6.04
CA LEU A 175 15.58 23.61 -7.33
C LEU A 175 14.56 24.25 -8.30
N ASN A 176 13.94 25.37 -7.92
CA ASN A 176 12.83 26.01 -8.64
C ASN A 176 13.15 26.45 -10.09
N ARG A 177 14.43 26.65 -10.42
CA ARG A 177 14.88 27.13 -11.74
C ARG A 177 15.02 26.03 -12.79
N ASN A 178 15.05 24.75 -12.40
CA ASN A 178 15.20 23.67 -13.37
C ASN A 178 13.84 23.28 -13.96
N ARG A 179 13.43 23.96 -15.03
CA ARG A 179 12.16 23.71 -15.72
C ARG A 179 12.03 22.27 -16.23
N SER A 180 13.08 21.72 -16.83
CA SER A 180 13.06 20.35 -17.38
C SER A 180 12.82 19.32 -16.27
N TYR A 181 13.45 19.47 -15.11
CA TYR A 181 13.22 18.58 -13.97
C TYR A 181 11.79 18.70 -13.46
N ARG A 182 11.29 19.94 -13.34
CA ARG A 182 9.92 20.19 -12.86
C ARG A 182 8.86 19.59 -13.79
N ASP A 183 9.05 19.73 -15.10
CA ASP A 183 8.14 19.19 -16.11
C ASP A 183 8.18 17.65 -16.10
N LYS A 184 9.37 17.03 -15.90
CA LYS A 184 9.52 15.57 -15.78
C LYS A 184 8.78 15.00 -14.56
N TYR A 185 8.84 15.68 -13.42
CA TYR A 185 8.32 15.16 -12.14
C TYR A 185 7.01 15.79 -11.68
N ASP A 186 6.21 16.32 -12.62
CA ASP A 186 4.89 16.92 -12.35
C ASP A 186 4.93 17.94 -11.20
N VAL A 187 5.97 18.79 -11.15
CA VAL A 187 6.14 19.79 -10.09
C VAL A 187 5.30 21.03 -10.38
N VAL A 188 4.23 21.19 -9.61
CA VAL A 188 3.27 22.29 -9.75
C VAL A 188 3.48 23.36 -8.67
N THR A 189 3.02 24.58 -8.95
CA THR A 189 2.93 25.65 -7.94
C THR A 189 1.52 25.66 -7.36
N LYS A 190 1.39 25.53 -6.04
CA LYS A 190 0.13 25.69 -5.31
C LYS A 190 0.12 27.00 -4.55
N TYR A 191 -1.08 27.50 -4.30
CA TYR A 191 -1.35 28.76 -3.61
C TYR A 191 -2.18 28.47 -2.37
N TYR A 192 -1.81 29.09 -1.25
CA TYR A 192 -2.56 29.04 0.00
C TYR A 192 -2.79 30.46 0.50
N VAL A 193 -4.02 30.79 0.87
CA VAL A 193 -4.36 32.06 1.50
C VAL A 193 -4.44 31.82 3.00
N ASP A 194 -3.59 32.51 3.76
CA ASP A 194 -3.62 32.43 5.22
C ASP A 194 -4.90 33.09 5.74
N GLN A 195 -5.62 32.33 6.56
CA GLN A 195 -6.94 32.69 7.07
C GLN A 195 -6.91 33.82 8.11
N TYR A 196 -5.74 34.16 8.66
CA TYR A 196 -5.59 35.19 9.69
C TYR A 196 -5.09 36.52 9.11
N ASP A 197 -4.13 36.49 8.18
CA ASP A 197 -3.54 37.71 7.61
C ASP A 197 -3.92 37.97 6.14
N GLY A 198 -4.61 37.04 5.49
CA GLY A 198 -5.07 37.15 4.10
C GLY A 198 -3.95 37.07 3.06
N ARG A 199 -2.70 36.80 3.46
CA ARG A 199 -1.57 36.74 2.54
C ARG A 199 -1.62 35.44 1.74
N THR A 200 -1.29 35.56 0.45
CA THR A 200 -1.12 34.41 -0.43
C THR A 200 0.31 33.92 -0.37
N TYR A 201 0.49 32.68 0.04
CA TYR A 201 1.74 31.95 0.00
C TYR A 201 1.74 31.02 -1.22
N TYR A 202 2.88 30.93 -1.88
CA TYR A 202 3.11 29.98 -2.96
C TYR A 202 4.16 28.97 -2.55
N TYR A 203 3.95 27.72 -2.89
CA TYR A 203 4.91 26.65 -2.67
C TYR A 203 4.85 25.68 -3.85
N GLN A 204 5.98 25.03 -4.12
CA GLN A 204 6.06 24.03 -5.16
C GLN A 204 5.97 22.65 -4.54
N VAL A 205 5.28 21.75 -5.21
CA VAL A 205 5.05 20.39 -4.74
C VAL A 205 5.16 19.41 -5.88
N TYR A 206 5.53 18.17 -5.54
CA TYR A 206 5.20 17.02 -6.36
C TYR A 206 3.71 16.73 -6.12
N ASP A 207 2.86 17.14 -7.06
CA ASP A 207 1.40 16.93 -6.98
C ASP A 207 1.05 15.43 -6.98
N LYS A 208 1.93 14.62 -7.58
CA LYS A 208 1.74 13.18 -7.81
C LYS A 208 3.04 12.42 -7.57
N PHE A 209 3.54 12.48 -6.35
CA PHE A 209 4.80 11.84 -5.99
C PHE A 209 4.83 10.33 -6.28
N LEU A 210 3.71 9.62 -6.08
CA LEU A 210 3.58 8.21 -6.47
C LEU A 210 3.83 8.03 -7.97
N LYS A 211 3.25 8.87 -8.83
CA LYS A 211 3.43 8.79 -10.29
C LYS A 211 4.90 8.90 -10.66
N SER A 212 5.67 9.80 -10.03
CA SER A 212 7.12 9.88 -10.25
C SER A 212 7.83 8.56 -9.90
N LEU A 213 7.51 7.95 -8.76
CA LEU A 213 8.10 6.67 -8.37
C LEU A 213 7.70 5.52 -9.31
N VAL A 214 6.46 5.50 -9.77
CA VAL A 214 5.92 4.42 -10.60
C VAL A 214 6.33 4.56 -12.06
N GLY A 215 6.04 5.70 -12.69
CA GLY A 215 6.23 5.92 -14.12
C GLY A 215 7.69 6.14 -14.50
N GLU A 216 8.36 7.05 -13.80
CA GLU A 216 9.75 7.43 -14.13
C GLU A 216 10.78 6.47 -13.55
N HIS A 217 10.48 5.84 -12.41
CA HIS A 217 11.44 5.01 -11.68
C HIS A 217 11.01 3.55 -11.51
N GLY A 218 9.86 3.15 -12.04
CA GLY A 218 9.47 1.74 -12.12
C GLY A 218 9.23 1.06 -10.76
N LEU A 219 8.70 1.77 -9.76
CA LEU A 219 8.44 1.20 -8.43
C LEU A 219 7.65 -0.11 -8.47
N CYS A 220 6.50 -0.12 -9.15
CA CYS A 220 5.64 -1.31 -9.20
C CYS A 220 6.20 -2.40 -10.11
N GLU A 221 6.92 -2.04 -11.18
CA GLU A 221 7.59 -3.01 -12.04
C GLU A 221 8.76 -3.68 -11.32
N SER A 222 9.54 -2.92 -10.54
CA SER A 222 10.59 -3.46 -9.67
C SER A 222 10.03 -4.39 -8.60
N LEU A 223 8.86 -4.05 -8.03
CA LEU A 223 8.14 -4.91 -7.10
C LEU A 223 7.75 -6.24 -7.77
N LYS A 224 7.01 -6.17 -8.88
CA LYS A 224 6.54 -7.35 -9.61
C LYS A 224 7.73 -8.22 -10.03
N LYS A 225 8.75 -7.64 -10.66
CA LYS A 225 9.95 -8.35 -11.11
C LYS A 225 10.66 -9.06 -9.96
N ARG A 226 10.87 -8.38 -8.83
CA ARG A 226 11.51 -8.99 -7.66
C ARG A 226 10.72 -10.18 -7.15
N ILE A 227 9.43 -10.01 -6.90
CA ILE A 227 8.59 -11.08 -6.34
C ILE A 227 8.45 -12.24 -7.31
N SER A 228 8.22 -11.98 -8.60
CA SER A 228 8.10 -13.00 -9.65
C SER A 228 9.40 -13.76 -9.92
N SER A 229 10.56 -13.17 -9.64
CA SER A 229 11.85 -13.85 -9.80
C SER A 229 12.14 -14.90 -8.72
N LYS A 230 11.41 -14.86 -7.61
CA LYS A 230 11.70 -15.74 -6.47
C LYS A 230 10.91 -17.04 -6.57
N GLU A 231 11.57 -18.14 -6.21
CA GLU A 231 10.95 -19.45 -6.35
C GLU A 231 9.76 -19.67 -5.41
N ASN A 232 8.76 -20.41 -5.88
CA ASN A 232 7.58 -20.76 -5.09
C ASN A 232 7.58 -22.23 -4.64
N LYS A 233 6.66 -22.56 -3.72
CA LYS A 233 6.56 -23.87 -3.07
C LYS A 233 6.22 -25.03 -4.01
N PHE A 234 5.83 -24.76 -5.26
CA PHE A 234 5.54 -25.78 -6.28
C PHE A 234 6.69 -25.93 -7.30
N GLN A 235 7.69 -25.05 -7.27
CA GLN A 235 8.88 -25.19 -8.11
C GLN A 235 9.84 -26.20 -7.46
N SER A 236 9.86 -27.42 -8.01
CA SER A 236 10.78 -28.49 -7.54
C SER A 236 12.22 -28.22 -7.97
N GLU A 237 13.19 -28.66 -7.16
CA GLU A 237 14.63 -28.58 -7.47
C GLU A 237 15.03 -29.37 -8.75
N HIS A 238 14.15 -30.22 -9.26
CA HIS A 238 14.39 -31.09 -10.42
C HIS A 238 13.49 -30.81 -11.63
N ALA A 239 12.67 -29.75 -11.61
CA ALA A 239 11.78 -29.44 -12.73
C ALA A 239 12.55 -28.68 -13.83
N LYS A 240 12.96 -29.40 -14.87
CA LYS A 240 13.33 -28.85 -16.19
C LYS A 240 12.12 -28.25 -16.96
N LEU A 241 10.97 -28.17 -16.31
CA LEU A 241 9.79 -27.47 -16.81
C LEU A 241 9.67 -26.21 -15.94
N GLU A 242 9.56 -25.05 -16.58
CA GLU A 242 9.20 -23.79 -15.92
C GLU A 242 7.87 -24.00 -15.16
N GLY A 243 7.94 -24.52 -13.93
CA GLY A 243 6.82 -24.48 -13.01
C GLY A 243 6.43 -23.02 -12.86
N GLU A 244 5.15 -22.72 -13.06
CA GLU A 244 4.62 -21.36 -13.24
C GLU A 244 5.31 -20.40 -12.24
N LYS A 245 6.09 -19.46 -12.79
CA LYS A 245 6.79 -18.42 -12.02
C LYS A 245 5.77 -17.73 -11.13
N THR A 246 6.23 -17.20 -9.99
CA THR A 246 5.32 -16.47 -9.12
C THR A 246 4.65 -15.33 -9.88
N LYS A 247 3.33 -15.37 -9.99
CA LYS A 247 2.51 -14.35 -10.61
C LYS A 247 2.12 -13.31 -9.56
N VAL A 248 2.18 -12.05 -9.96
CA VAL A 248 1.87 -10.90 -9.13
C VAL A 248 0.72 -10.14 -9.75
N THR A 249 -0.39 -10.06 -9.01
CA THR A 249 -1.56 -9.28 -9.39
C THR A 249 -1.74 -8.14 -8.41
N MET A 250 -2.09 -6.97 -8.93
CA MET A 250 -2.24 -5.75 -8.14
C MET A 250 -3.55 -5.06 -8.49
N GLY A 251 -4.20 -4.48 -7.50
CA GLY A 251 -5.38 -3.64 -7.69
C GLY A 251 -5.51 -2.57 -6.61
N VAL A 252 -6.17 -1.48 -6.94
CA VAL A 252 -6.50 -0.41 -6.00
C VAL A 252 -8.01 -0.25 -5.90
N ILE A 253 -8.51 -0.15 -4.68
CA ILE A 253 -9.93 0.07 -4.39
C ILE A 253 -10.05 1.38 -3.62
N GLY A 254 -10.68 2.37 -4.27
CA GLY A 254 -11.06 3.61 -3.63
C GLY A 254 -12.26 3.42 -2.71
N VAL A 255 -12.07 3.62 -1.41
CA VAL A 255 -13.06 3.44 -0.35
C VAL A 255 -13.85 4.74 -0.19
N ASN A 256 -15.01 4.84 -0.85
CA ASN A 256 -15.75 6.10 -1.00
C ASN A 256 -14.91 7.23 -1.63
N TYR A 257 -13.96 6.84 -2.50
CA TYR A 257 -13.01 7.72 -3.16
C TYR A 257 -12.82 7.26 -4.61
N ASN A 258 -12.75 8.20 -5.55
CA ASN A 258 -12.45 7.90 -6.94
C ASN A 258 -10.94 8.07 -7.16
N VAL A 259 -10.23 6.94 -7.20
CA VAL A 259 -8.79 6.91 -7.52
C VAL A 259 -8.60 7.43 -8.94
N GLN A 260 -7.67 8.36 -9.12
CA GLN A 260 -7.41 8.93 -10.43
C GLN A 260 -6.50 7.99 -11.21
N LYS A 261 -6.75 7.79 -12.50
CA LYS A 261 -5.91 6.89 -13.30
C LYS A 261 -4.48 7.40 -13.43
N ASP A 262 -4.33 8.72 -13.42
CA ASP A 262 -3.09 9.42 -13.67
C ASP A 262 -2.38 9.88 -12.38
N ASP A 263 -2.74 9.33 -11.20
CA ASP A 263 -2.06 9.59 -9.91
C ASP A 263 -0.87 8.63 -9.64
N GLY A 264 -0.59 7.75 -10.59
CA GLY A 264 0.42 6.68 -10.50
C GLY A 264 -0.19 5.29 -10.34
N PHE A 265 -1.43 5.16 -9.86
CA PHE A 265 -2.06 3.83 -9.76
C PHE A 265 -2.36 3.22 -11.13
N GLY A 266 -2.74 4.01 -12.13
CA GLY A 266 -3.01 3.48 -13.49
C GLY A 266 -1.81 2.78 -14.10
N GLU A 267 -0.61 3.35 -13.91
CA GLU A 267 0.65 2.75 -14.35
C GLU A 267 1.08 1.58 -13.44
N CYS A 268 0.78 1.65 -12.14
CA CYS A 268 1.17 0.61 -11.19
C CYS A 268 0.35 -0.67 -11.32
N VAL A 269 -0.98 -0.55 -11.20
CA VAL A 269 -1.91 -1.68 -11.12
C VAL A 269 -2.61 -1.98 -12.45
N GLY A 270 -2.52 -1.06 -13.41
CA GLY A 270 -3.28 -1.10 -14.66
C GLY A 270 -4.66 -0.49 -14.51
N GLU A 271 -5.10 0.32 -15.47
CA GLU A 271 -6.38 1.06 -15.39
C GLU A 271 -7.61 0.18 -15.13
N LYS A 272 -7.60 -1.07 -15.61
CA LYS A 272 -8.69 -2.04 -15.41
C LYS A 272 -8.82 -2.54 -13.96
N ASN A 273 -7.75 -2.41 -13.17
CA ASN A 273 -7.67 -2.85 -11.78
C ASN A 273 -7.80 -1.67 -10.80
N ILE A 274 -8.36 -0.56 -11.28
CA ILE A 274 -8.78 0.58 -10.47
C ILE A 274 -10.28 0.45 -10.21
N TYR A 275 -10.64 0.26 -8.96
CA TYR A 275 -12.03 0.09 -8.54
C TYR A 275 -12.48 1.23 -7.64
N HIS A 276 -13.75 1.60 -7.78
CA HIS A 276 -14.41 2.51 -6.86
C HIS A 276 -15.48 1.76 -6.09
N ALA A 277 -15.31 1.66 -4.77
CA ALA A 277 -16.31 1.10 -3.88
C ALA A 277 -17.21 2.22 -3.37
N LYS A 278 -18.53 2.00 -3.45
CA LYS A 278 -19.57 2.89 -2.91
C LYS A 278 -20.16 2.39 -1.60
N ASN A 279 -19.86 1.15 -1.22
CA ASN A 279 -20.28 0.51 0.02
C ASN A 279 -19.39 -0.71 0.33
N GLY A 280 -19.61 -1.40 1.45
CA GLY A 280 -18.83 -2.57 1.85
C GLY A 280 -18.98 -3.79 0.93
N LYS A 281 -20.16 -3.96 0.29
CA LYS A 281 -20.36 -5.06 -0.67
C LYS A 281 -19.46 -4.89 -1.90
N ASP A 282 -19.25 -3.65 -2.35
CA ASP A 282 -18.33 -3.36 -3.45
C ASP A 282 -16.88 -3.69 -3.07
N VAL A 283 -16.43 -3.28 -1.88
CA VAL A 283 -15.08 -3.62 -1.38
C VAL A 283 -14.88 -5.13 -1.38
N TYR A 284 -15.84 -5.87 -0.82
CA TYR A 284 -15.79 -7.33 -0.77
C TYR A 284 -15.73 -7.95 -2.16
N LYS A 285 -16.61 -7.50 -3.07
CA LYS A 285 -16.65 -7.95 -4.47
C LYS A 285 -15.32 -7.75 -5.17
N TYR A 286 -14.71 -6.57 -5.07
CA TYR A 286 -13.45 -6.28 -5.75
C TYR A 286 -12.27 -7.03 -5.16
N ILE A 287 -12.21 -7.18 -3.83
CA ILE A 287 -11.18 -8.02 -3.19
C ILE A 287 -11.31 -9.47 -3.68
N LEU A 288 -12.52 -10.01 -3.70
CA LEU A 288 -12.73 -11.34 -4.24
C LEU A 288 -12.35 -11.42 -5.72
N ASN A 289 -12.76 -10.49 -6.57
CA ASN A 289 -12.38 -10.52 -7.98
C ASN A 289 -10.86 -10.61 -8.16
N LEU A 290 -10.10 -9.78 -7.43
CA LEU A 290 -8.64 -9.78 -7.46
C LEU A 290 -8.03 -11.09 -6.94
N ILE A 291 -8.62 -11.72 -5.92
CA ILE A 291 -8.17 -13.03 -5.44
C ILE A 291 -8.48 -14.13 -6.45
N ASN A 292 -9.59 -14.01 -7.17
CA ASN A 292 -10.16 -15.11 -7.94
C ASN A 292 -9.86 -15.10 -9.44
N GLU A 293 -9.44 -13.96 -9.97
CA GLU A 293 -8.68 -13.90 -11.21
C GLU A 293 -7.40 -14.77 -11.13
N GLU A 294 -6.90 -15.02 -9.91
CA GLU A 294 -5.68 -15.79 -9.68
C GLU A 294 -5.92 -17.25 -9.29
N THR A 295 -7.01 -17.58 -8.58
CA THR A 295 -7.24 -18.96 -8.12
C THR A 295 -7.74 -19.92 -9.19
N GLY A 296 -8.04 -19.46 -10.41
CA GLY A 296 -8.53 -20.30 -11.50
C GLY A 296 -9.86 -20.98 -11.14
N ARG A 297 -10.98 -20.27 -11.39
CA ARG A 297 -12.37 -20.71 -11.16
C ARG A 297 -12.80 -20.76 -9.70
N LEU A 298 -13.40 -19.66 -9.25
CA LEU A 298 -14.22 -19.59 -8.04
C LEU A 298 -15.44 -20.51 -7.97
N LYS A 299 -15.81 -21.10 -9.11
CA LYS A 299 -16.93 -22.02 -9.24
C LYS A 299 -16.60 -22.90 -10.43
N ASP A 300 -16.12 -24.10 -10.13
CA ASP A 300 -16.63 -25.34 -10.70
C ASP A 300 -16.60 -26.39 -9.58
#